data_AF-A0A8B6HP91-F1
#
_entry.id   AF-A0A8B6HP91-F1
#
_cell.length_a   1.000
_cell.length_b   1.000
_cell.length_c   1.000
_cell.angle_alpha   90.00
_cell.angle_beta   90.00
_cell.angle_gamma   90.00
#
_symmetry.space_group_name_H-M   'P 1'
#
loop_
_entity.id
_entity.type
_entity.pdbx_description
1 polymer ?
#
loop_
_entity_poly.entity_id
_entity_poly.type
_entity_poly.pdbx_seq_one_letter_code
_entity_poly.pdbx_strand_id
1 'polypeptide(L)'
;AQFVSTKFILIMGMTIGIGRDYALAFAARGASVVVNDLGGDMKGGGRGTMAADKVVEEIRAKGGKAVPNYDSVEEGEKLVQTALENFGRIDIVVNNAGILRDRSFARISDQDWDLIHRVHLRGSFQVTRAAWPHMKKNKYGRIIMVTSAAGIYGNFGQANYSAAKLGVHGMANTLAIEGKKDNIKVNTVAPMAGSRMTETVMPPDVVQTLKPEYVAPLVLYLTHDSCEESGSLFEVGGGWIGKLRWERTIGATCRTKDKPMTPEDVRENWDKITDFTDATHPTTSTESTGHMLNVIQTIEKGGSKKQRSTSSRGIDPDQAINQKMKPTTFTFTNKEVILYALGIGVSTQQEDYLKFLFELSDDFCVIPSFAVIPGFSAMGDGLVGGIPGLNVDPTKMLIHGELYKPFPTSGTLTSRGTIVDVLDKGSGAVILMDVEIFNEKKEKIAYNQFSTFIVGAGKFGGKRSSDKARNTANPPSRAPDASMSEKTSIDQAALYRLSGDRNPLHIDPSFAAMGGFDKPILHGLCSYGYATRHVMKTYCDNDVSKIKAIKVRFAKPVLPGQTLQTDMWKEGSRVFFQCKVNNLLNLSQYLDSDKYHGYNRQ
;
A
#
# COMPACT_ATOMS: atom_id res chain seq x y z
N ALA A 1 -23.72 7.03 -23.27
CA ALA A 1 -23.85 8.14 -22.31
C ALA A 1 -23.01 9.30 -22.82
N GLN A 2 -23.63 10.43 -23.17
CA GLN A 2 -22.92 11.62 -23.65
C GLN A 2 -22.02 12.16 -22.53
N PHE A 3 -20.70 12.10 -22.74
CA PHE A 3 -19.72 12.73 -21.87
C PHE A 3 -19.84 14.25 -22.08
N VAL A 4 -20.22 14.97 -21.02
CA VAL A 4 -20.57 16.41 -20.93
C VAL A 4 -22.03 16.76 -21.29
N SER A 5 -22.85 16.82 -20.25
CA SER A 5 -24.07 17.63 -20.20
C SER A 5 -23.74 18.88 -19.38
N THR A 6 -23.93 20.06 -19.98
CA THR A 6 -23.91 21.43 -19.39
C THR A 6 -22.57 22.15 -19.11
N LYS A 7 -22.27 23.11 -20.01
CA LYS A 7 -21.66 24.45 -19.83
C LYS A 7 -20.36 24.51 -19.03
N PHE A 8 -19.26 24.14 -19.67
CA PHE A 8 -17.94 24.52 -19.21
C PHE A 8 -17.36 25.62 -20.08
N ILE A 9 -16.81 26.65 -19.43
CA ILE A 9 -16.04 27.68 -20.10
C ILE A 9 -14.58 27.42 -19.82
N LEU A 10 -13.86 27.19 -20.90
CA LEU A 10 -12.47 26.80 -20.96
C LEU A 10 -11.64 28.00 -21.37
N ILE A 11 -10.62 28.36 -20.57
CA ILE A 11 -9.51 29.18 -21.03
C ILE A 11 -8.38 28.24 -21.42
N MET A 12 -7.90 28.35 -22.65
CA MET A 12 -6.69 27.67 -23.09
C MET A 12 -5.81 28.60 -23.88
N GLY A 13 -4.53 28.62 -23.48
CA GLY A 13 -3.48 29.17 -24.30
C GLY A 13 -3.04 28.20 -25.38
N MET A 14 -2.81 28.74 -26.58
CA MET A 14 -2.29 28.10 -27.80
C MET A 14 -3.33 27.39 -28.67
N THR A 15 -3.46 27.89 -29.88
CA THR A 15 -4.35 27.45 -30.98
C THR A 15 -3.64 26.52 -31.96
N ILE A 16 -2.44 26.05 -31.62
CA ILE A 16 -1.60 25.19 -32.45
C ILE A 16 -1.23 23.94 -31.63
N GLY A 17 -1.27 22.77 -32.28
CA GLY A 17 -0.99 21.49 -31.64
C GLY A 17 -2.05 21.13 -30.59
N ILE A 18 -1.59 20.71 -29.40
CA ILE A 18 -2.42 20.11 -28.35
C ILE A 18 -3.58 21.03 -27.90
N GLY A 19 -3.35 22.34 -27.79
CA GLY A 19 -4.38 23.28 -27.35
C GLY A 19 -5.55 23.41 -28.33
N ARG A 20 -5.32 23.29 -29.63
CA ARG A 20 -6.41 23.27 -30.62
C ARG A 20 -7.33 22.06 -30.44
N ASP A 21 -6.73 20.89 -30.24
CA ASP A 21 -7.50 19.63 -30.19
C ASP A 21 -8.29 19.49 -28.90
N TYR A 22 -7.76 20.00 -27.79
CA TYR A 22 -8.56 20.23 -26.59
C TYR A 22 -9.80 21.07 -26.91
N ALA A 23 -9.64 22.20 -27.60
CA ALA A 23 -10.72 23.18 -27.81
C ALA A 23 -11.84 22.57 -28.66
N LEU A 24 -11.45 21.88 -29.73
CA LEU A 24 -12.36 21.13 -30.58
C LEU A 24 -13.05 19.99 -29.82
N ALA A 25 -12.32 19.24 -29.00
CA ALA A 25 -12.86 18.09 -28.29
C ALA A 25 -13.84 18.49 -27.17
N PHE A 26 -13.59 19.60 -26.48
CA PHE A 26 -14.51 20.23 -25.53
C PHE A 26 -15.75 20.79 -26.24
N ALA A 27 -15.57 21.56 -27.33
CA ALA A 27 -16.68 22.15 -28.07
C ALA A 27 -17.60 21.09 -28.71
N ALA A 28 -17.03 20.00 -29.24
CA ALA A 28 -17.78 18.87 -29.78
C ALA A 28 -18.66 18.15 -28.74
N ARG A 29 -18.41 18.40 -27.45
CA ARG A 29 -19.16 17.88 -26.31
C ARG A 29 -20.03 18.95 -25.64
N GLY A 30 -20.26 20.08 -26.31
CA GLY A 30 -21.19 21.12 -25.86
C GLY A 30 -20.61 22.14 -24.87
N ALA A 31 -19.29 22.20 -24.70
CA ALA A 31 -18.65 23.28 -23.95
C ALA A 31 -18.67 24.60 -24.75
N SER A 32 -18.71 25.73 -24.04
CA SER A 32 -18.55 27.07 -24.62
C SER A 32 -17.09 27.50 -24.42
N VAL A 33 -16.30 27.65 -25.47
CA VAL A 33 -14.83 27.75 -25.33
C VAL A 33 -14.34 29.19 -25.50
N VAL A 34 -13.48 29.67 -24.59
CA VAL A 34 -12.65 30.86 -24.83
C VAL A 34 -11.31 30.39 -25.38
N VAL A 35 -11.08 30.67 -26.66
CA VAL A 35 -9.85 30.29 -27.36
C VAL A 35 -8.84 31.43 -27.17
N ASN A 36 -7.88 31.27 -26.26
CA ASN A 36 -6.84 32.26 -26.01
C ASN A 36 -5.56 31.95 -26.81
N ASP A 37 -5.09 32.94 -27.56
CA ASP A 37 -3.76 32.90 -28.16
C ASP A 37 -3.25 34.30 -28.43
N LEU A 38 -2.00 34.56 -28.00
CA LEU A 38 -1.31 35.82 -28.30
C LEU A 38 -0.98 35.94 -29.80
N GLY A 39 -0.89 34.80 -30.51
CA GLY A 39 -0.50 34.70 -31.91
C GLY A 39 0.98 34.96 -32.17
N GLY A 40 1.81 34.76 -31.15
CA GLY A 40 3.27 34.87 -31.23
C GLY A 40 3.94 33.57 -31.72
N ASP A 41 5.25 33.63 -31.94
CA ASP A 41 6.07 32.48 -32.28
C ASP A 41 6.44 31.64 -31.03
N MET A 42 7.02 30.46 -31.26
CA MET A 42 7.44 29.55 -30.17
C MET A 42 8.56 30.12 -29.29
N LYS A 43 9.23 31.20 -29.69
CA LYS A 43 10.29 31.86 -28.92
C LYS A 43 9.74 33.06 -28.13
N GLY A 44 8.42 33.29 -28.15
CA GLY A 44 7.76 34.39 -27.44
C GLY A 44 7.88 35.75 -28.13
N GLY A 45 8.14 35.78 -29.44
CA GLY A 45 8.12 37.00 -30.25
C GLY A 45 6.84 37.16 -31.07
N GLY A 46 6.41 38.41 -31.30
CA GLY A 46 5.27 38.73 -32.15
C GLY A 46 3.89 38.62 -31.48
N ARG A 47 2.87 39.10 -32.20
CA ARG A 47 1.45 39.07 -31.80
C ARG A 47 0.58 38.96 -33.05
N GLY A 48 -0.54 38.25 -32.96
CA GLY A 48 -1.51 38.14 -34.05
C GLY A 48 -2.84 37.55 -33.59
N THR A 49 -3.91 37.81 -34.33
CA THR A 49 -5.27 37.33 -33.96
C THR A 49 -5.66 36.05 -34.72
N MET A 50 -5.12 35.88 -35.93
CA MET A 50 -5.54 34.84 -36.90
C MET A 50 -5.55 33.43 -36.34
N ALA A 51 -4.65 33.11 -35.40
CA ALA A 51 -4.51 31.78 -34.84
C ALA A 51 -5.74 31.42 -33.97
N ALA A 52 -6.17 32.35 -33.09
CA ALA A 52 -7.40 32.21 -32.32
C ALA A 52 -8.64 32.24 -33.21
N ASP A 53 -8.68 33.15 -34.18
CA ASP A 53 -9.81 33.30 -35.10
C ASP A 53 -10.11 32.00 -35.86
N LYS A 54 -9.08 31.37 -36.43
CA LYS A 54 -9.23 30.11 -37.19
C LYS A 54 -9.84 28.98 -36.37
N VAL A 55 -9.40 28.81 -35.12
CA VAL A 55 -9.93 27.73 -34.25
C VAL A 55 -11.37 28.05 -33.83
N VAL A 56 -11.69 29.31 -33.56
CA VAL A 56 -13.06 29.72 -33.27
C VAL A 56 -13.98 29.49 -34.46
N GLU A 57 -13.54 29.85 -35.67
CA GLU A 57 -14.26 29.58 -36.92
C GLU A 57 -14.48 28.09 -37.12
N GLU A 58 -13.47 27.25 -36.89
CA GLU A 58 -13.58 25.81 -36.99
C GLU A 58 -14.58 25.22 -35.98
N ILE A 59 -14.55 25.68 -34.73
CA ILE A 59 -15.50 25.27 -33.70
C ILE A 59 -16.93 25.65 -34.11
N ARG A 60 -17.13 26.89 -34.59
CA ARG A 60 -18.44 27.39 -35.04
C ARG A 60 -18.95 26.62 -36.25
N ALA A 61 -18.08 26.30 -37.21
CA ALA A 61 -18.42 25.49 -38.39
C ALA A 61 -18.88 24.08 -38.00
N LYS A 62 -18.40 23.54 -36.87
CA LYS A 62 -18.82 22.25 -36.29
C LYS A 62 -20.03 22.36 -35.35
N GLY A 63 -20.69 23.53 -35.30
CA GLY A 63 -21.87 23.77 -34.46
C GLY A 63 -21.59 24.04 -32.97
N GLY A 64 -20.33 24.22 -32.59
CA GLY A 64 -19.92 24.56 -31.23
C GLY A 64 -19.99 26.07 -30.94
N LYS A 65 -19.79 26.43 -29.67
CA LYS A 65 -19.76 27.82 -29.20
C LYS A 65 -18.35 28.20 -28.80
N ALA A 66 -17.78 29.23 -29.42
CA ALA A 66 -16.47 29.75 -29.06
C ALA A 66 -16.33 31.26 -29.31
N VAL A 67 -15.46 31.89 -28.52
CA VAL A 67 -15.02 33.28 -28.69
C VAL A 67 -13.50 33.36 -28.58
N PRO A 68 -12.83 34.23 -29.34
CA PRO A 68 -11.39 34.41 -29.25
C PRO A 68 -11.01 35.34 -28.10
N ASN A 69 -9.81 35.16 -27.56
CA ASN A 69 -9.12 36.13 -26.71
C ASN A 69 -7.66 36.25 -27.19
N TYR A 70 -7.13 37.48 -27.26
CA TYR A 70 -5.81 37.77 -27.84
C TYR A 70 -4.80 38.33 -26.83
N ASP A 71 -5.11 38.25 -25.54
CA ASP A 71 -4.27 38.79 -24.47
C ASP A 71 -3.19 37.78 -24.07
N SER A 72 -2.09 38.28 -23.51
CA SER A 72 -1.08 37.41 -22.90
C SER A 72 -1.66 36.75 -21.65
N VAL A 73 -1.23 35.52 -21.35
CA VAL A 73 -1.52 34.88 -20.05
C VAL A 73 -0.97 35.67 -18.86
N GLU A 74 -0.03 36.58 -19.11
CA GLU A 74 0.44 37.57 -18.13
C GLU A 74 -0.64 38.57 -17.71
N GLU A 75 -1.75 38.63 -18.45
CA GLU A 75 -2.91 39.46 -18.21
C GLU A 75 -4.14 38.59 -17.90
N GLY A 76 -3.95 37.52 -17.11
CA GLY A 76 -4.94 36.48 -16.85
C GLY A 76 -6.36 36.94 -16.47
N GLU A 77 -6.50 38.14 -15.87
CA GLU A 77 -7.79 38.76 -15.59
C GLU A 77 -8.63 38.99 -16.86
N LYS A 78 -8.01 39.46 -17.95
CA LYS A 78 -8.70 39.73 -19.23
C LYS A 78 -9.23 38.46 -19.89
N LEU A 79 -8.51 37.35 -19.73
CA LEU A 79 -8.93 36.04 -20.25
C LEU A 79 -10.18 35.56 -19.50
N VAL A 80 -10.21 35.71 -18.18
CA VAL A 80 -11.36 35.39 -17.34
C VAL A 80 -12.52 36.34 -17.59
N GLN A 81 -12.25 37.64 -17.75
CA GLN A 81 -13.26 38.63 -18.11
C GLN A 81 -13.94 38.28 -19.45
N THR A 82 -13.18 37.84 -20.45
CA THR A 82 -13.75 37.38 -21.73
C THR A 82 -14.74 36.22 -21.52
N ALA A 83 -14.42 35.26 -20.66
CA ALA A 83 -15.31 34.16 -20.30
C ALA A 83 -16.60 34.65 -19.63
N LEU A 84 -16.47 35.58 -18.67
CA LEU A 84 -17.59 36.13 -17.92
C LEU A 84 -18.52 36.98 -18.80
N GLU A 85 -17.98 37.84 -19.66
CA GLU A 85 -18.76 38.72 -20.53
C GLU A 85 -19.55 37.94 -21.59
N ASN A 86 -18.94 36.90 -22.17
CA ASN A 86 -19.57 36.16 -23.26
C ASN A 86 -20.48 35.03 -22.79
N PHE A 87 -20.21 34.46 -21.61
CA PHE A 87 -20.87 33.23 -21.17
C PHE A 87 -21.31 33.23 -19.69
N GLY A 88 -20.96 34.27 -18.92
CA GLY A 88 -21.50 34.53 -17.58
C GLY A 88 -20.90 33.71 -16.43
N ARG A 89 -19.93 32.81 -16.69
CA ARG A 89 -19.29 31.97 -15.66
C ARG A 89 -17.88 31.55 -16.07
N ILE A 90 -17.21 30.76 -15.24
CA ILE A 90 -16.00 30.01 -15.59
C ILE A 90 -15.90 28.78 -14.72
N ASP A 91 -15.54 27.65 -15.32
CA ASP A 91 -15.64 26.34 -14.67
C ASP A 91 -14.43 25.45 -14.93
N ILE A 92 -13.81 25.57 -16.11
CA ILE A 92 -12.61 24.83 -16.48
C ILE A 92 -11.50 25.81 -16.86
N VAL A 93 -10.30 25.62 -16.33
CA VAL A 93 -9.09 26.32 -16.80
C VAL A 93 -8.06 25.28 -17.20
N VAL A 94 -7.56 25.35 -18.43
CA VAL A 94 -6.47 24.50 -18.89
C VAL A 94 -5.28 25.39 -19.23
N ASN A 95 -4.33 25.48 -18.30
CA ASN A 95 -3.13 26.30 -18.42
C ASN A 95 -2.12 25.60 -19.35
N ASN A 96 -2.31 25.79 -20.67
CA ASN A 96 -1.51 25.17 -21.72
C ASN A 96 -0.48 26.11 -22.39
N ALA A 97 -0.62 27.44 -22.23
CA ALA A 97 0.26 28.42 -22.88
C ALA A 97 1.75 28.11 -22.65
N GLY A 98 2.55 28.22 -23.70
CA GLY A 98 3.97 27.93 -23.60
C GLY A 98 4.84 28.35 -24.77
N ILE A 99 6.13 28.50 -24.48
CA ILE A 99 7.20 28.92 -25.40
C ILE A 99 8.50 28.18 -25.03
N LEU A 100 9.52 28.21 -25.90
CA LEU A 100 10.84 27.65 -25.64
C LEU A 100 11.95 28.67 -25.83
N ARG A 101 12.96 28.58 -24.96
CA ARG A 101 14.23 29.33 -25.00
C ARG A 101 15.38 28.42 -24.57
N ASP A 102 15.60 27.37 -25.35
CA ASP A 102 16.57 26.34 -25.02
C ASP A 102 18.00 26.85 -25.20
N ARG A 103 18.79 26.72 -24.13
CA ARG A 103 20.20 27.13 -24.04
C ARG A 103 20.89 26.24 -23.01
N SER A 104 22.16 25.88 -23.25
CA SER A 104 22.98 25.29 -22.20
C SER A 104 23.02 26.23 -20.98
N PHE A 105 23.13 25.68 -19.77
CA PHE A 105 22.91 26.44 -18.53
C PHE A 105 23.69 27.76 -18.46
N ALA A 106 24.99 27.74 -18.77
CA ALA A 106 25.85 28.94 -18.76
C ALA A 106 25.52 29.98 -19.85
N ARG A 107 24.67 29.64 -20.83
CA ARG A 107 24.26 30.51 -21.94
C ARG A 107 22.80 30.96 -21.84
N ILE A 108 22.10 30.62 -20.76
CA ILE A 108 20.77 31.17 -20.48
C ILE A 108 20.95 32.63 -20.09
N SER A 109 20.39 33.55 -20.88
CA SER A 109 20.32 34.96 -20.51
C SER A 109 19.20 35.19 -19.49
N ASP A 110 19.27 36.29 -18.73
CA ASP A 110 18.19 36.69 -17.82
C ASP A 110 16.85 36.82 -18.54
N GLN A 111 16.87 37.33 -19.78
CA GLN A 111 15.66 37.43 -20.60
C GLN A 111 15.08 36.06 -20.98
N ASP A 112 15.94 35.09 -21.34
CA ASP A 112 15.51 33.72 -21.64
C ASP A 112 14.96 33.02 -20.38
N TRP A 113 15.50 33.34 -19.19
CA TRP A 113 14.98 32.83 -17.92
C TRP A 113 13.62 33.46 -17.57
N ASP A 114 13.56 34.78 -17.55
CA ASP A 114 12.39 35.54 -17.12
C ASP A 114 11.19 35.28 -18.03
N LEU A 115 11.39 35.27 -19.34
CA LEU A 115 10.31 35.10 -20.30
C LEU A 115 9.64 33.72 -20.13
N ILE A 116 10.43 32.67 -19.94
CA ILE A 116 9.93 31.31 -19.66
C ILE A 116 9.10 31.29 -18.37
N HIS A 117 9.60 31.89 -17.28
CA HIS A 117 8.86 31.92 -16.01
C HIS A 117 7.60 32.78 -16.07
N ARG A 118 7.65 33.93 -16.77
CA ARG A 118 6.51 34.83 -16.94
C ARG A 118 5.35 34.15 -17.69
N VAL A 119 5.64 33.43 -18.77
CA VAL A 119 4.59 32.77 -19.57
C VAL A 119 4.09 31.50 -18.87
N HIS A 120 4.99 30.60 -18.46
CA HIS A 120 4.57 29.28 -17.98
C HIS A 120 4.06 29.30 -16.54
N LEU A 121 4.87 29.80 -15.60
CA LEU A 121 4.54 29.72 -14.18
C LEU A 121 3.66 30.89 -13.75
N ARG A 122 4.11 32.13 -14.00
CA ARG A 122 3.38 33.34 -13.59
C ARG A 122 2.07 33.50 -14.38
N GLY A 123 2.06 33.19 -15.67
CA GLY A 123 0.85 33.20 -16.49
C GLY A 123 -0.20 32.23 -15.97
N SER A 124 0.18 30.97 -15.72
CA SER A 124 -0.72 29.96 -15.12
C SER A 124 -1.27 30.41 -13.76
N PHE A 125 -0.41 31.02 -12.93
CA PHE A 125 -0.82 31.62 -11.67
C PHE A 125 -1.85 32.74 -11.88
N GLN A 126 -1.62 33.68 -12.79
CA GLN A 126 -2.51 34.82 -12.99
C GLN A 126 -3.89 34.41 -13.52
N VAL A 127 -3.93 33.53 -14.51
CA VAL A 127 -5.20 33.01 -15.07
C VAL A 127 -5.98 32.26 -13.99
N THR A 128 -5.30 31.34 -13.28
CA THR A 128 -5.95 30.55 -12.23
C THR A 128 -6.44 31.42 -11.07
N ARG A 129 -5.63 32.40 -10.65
CA ARG A 129 -5.99 33.36 -9.61
C ARG A 129 -7.22 34.17 -9.99
N ALA A 130 -7.32 34.65 -11.23
CA ALA A 130 -8.48 35.39 -11.71
C ALA A 130 -9.75 34.52 -11.74
N ALA A 131 -9.64 33.24 -12.12
CA ALA A 131 -10.79 32.32 -12.17
C ALA A 131 -11.25 31.85 -10.77
N TRP A 132 -10.34 31.81 -9.79
CA TRP A 132 -10.53 31.19 -8.49
C TRP A 132 -11.77 31.70 -7.70
N PRO A 133 -12.02 33.02 -7.57
CA PRO A 133 -13.17 33.52 -6.83
C PRO A 133 -14.51 33.07 -7.45
N HIS A 134 -14.57 32.97 -8.77
CA HIS A 134 -15.76 32.53 -9.50
C HIS A 134 -16.02 31.03 -9.30
N MET A 135 -14.98 30.20 -9.39
CA MET A 135 -15.09 28.77 -9.11
C MET A 135 -15.51 28.50 -7.66
N LYS A 136 -14.95 29.24 -6.69
CA LYS A 136 -15.33 29.15 -5.27
C LYS A 136 -16.79 29.53 -5.05
N LYS A 137 -17.25 30.62 -5.66
CA LYS A 137 -18.65 31.06 -5.60
C LYS A 137 -19.59 30.01 -6.17
N ASN A 138 -19.20 29.36 -7.26
CA ASN A 138 -20.00 28.34 -7.94
C ASN A 138 -19.92 26.95 -7.30
N LYS A 139 -19.04 26.74 -6.31
CA LYS A 139 -18.76 25.43 -5.71
C LYS A 139 -18.40 24.37 -6.76
N TYR A 140 -17.68 24.82 -7.79
CA TYR A 140 -17.25 23.99 -8.89
C TYR A 140 -16.03 24.60 -9.58
N GLY A 141 -15.00 23.80 -9.78
CA GLY A 141 -13.88 24.14 -10.65
C GLY A 141 -13.06 22.94 -11.08
N ARG A 142 -12.51 22.98 -12.28
CA ARG A 142 -11.53 22.00 -12.79
C ARG A 142 -10.37 22.74 -13.41
N ILE A 143 -9.17 22.50 -12.90
CA ILE A 143 -7.97 23.19 -13.36
C ILE A 143 -6.95 22.15 -13.79
N ILE A 144 -6.38 22.35 -14.98
CA ILE A 144 -5.29 21.55 -15.52
C ILE A 144 -4.06 22.42 -15.64
N MET A 145 -2.97 21.94 -15.04
CA MET A 145 -1.63 22.49 -15.23
C MET A 145 -0.87 21.62 -16.23
N VAL A 146 -0.22 22.23 -17.22
CA VAL A 146 0.60 21.49 -18.18
C VAL A 146 2.08 21.58 -17.79
N THR A 147 2.61 20.48 -17.24
CA THR A 147 4.04 20.27 -17.01
C THR A 147 4.67 19.58 -18.24
N SER A 148 5.82 18.93 -18.08
CA SER A 148 6.51 18.16 -19.11
C SER A 148 7.42 17.10 -18.49
N ALA A 149 7.79 16.08 -19.26
CA ALA A 149 8.84 15.13 -18.87
C ALA A 149 10.17 15.85 -18.57
N ALA A 150 10.51 16.91 -19.32
CA ALA A 150 11.68 17.75 -19.03
C ALA A 150 11.58 18.44 -17.66
N GLY A 151 10.38 18.80 -17.19
CA GLY A 151 10.17 19.31 -15.84
C GLY A 151 10.36 18.23 -14.78
N ILE A 152 9.84 17.02 -15.02
CA ILE A 152 9.85 15.91 -14.05
C ILE A 152 11.25 15.30 -13.90
N TYR A 153 11.93 15.05 -15.03
CA TYR A 153 13.18 14.27 -15.08
C TYR A 153 14.41 15.11 -15.40
N GLY A 154 14.23 16.38 -15.79
CA GLY A 154 15.27 17.21 -16.38
C GLY A 154 15.47 16.91 -17.87
N ASN A 155 16.03 17.89 -18.59
CA ASN A 155 16.49 17.70 -19.96
C ASN A 155 17.66 18.65 -20.26
N PHE A 156 18.62 18.21 -21.08
CA PHE A 156 19.79 19.02 -21.41
C PHE A 156 19.39 20.31 -22.13
N GLY A 157 19.94 21.44 -21.69
CA GLY A 157 19.70 22.74 -22.32
C GLY A 157 18.33 23.39 -22.00
N GLN A 158 17.60 22.87 -21.02
CA GLN A 158 16.24 23.33 -20.69
C GLN A 158 16.05 23.73 -19.22
N ALA A 159 17.11 24.16 -18.52
CA ALA A 159 17.02 24.45 -17.07
C ALA A 159 15.93 25.48 -16.71
N ASN A 160 15.77 26.55 -17.50
CA ASN A 160 14.69 27.54 -17.36
C ASN A 160 13.30 26.90 -17.54
N TYR A 161 13.13 26.09 -18.58
CA TYR A 161 11.86 25.44 -18.90
C TYR A 161 11.50 24.35 -17.89
N SER A 162 12.44 23.48 -17.52
CA SER A 162 12.27 22.45 -16.50
C SER A 162 11.87 23.05 -15.16
N ALA A 163 12.53 24.13 -14.73
CA ALA A 163 12.20 24.84 -13.49
C ALA A 163 10.76 25.38 -13.52
N ALA A 164 10.36 26.06 -14.59
CA ALA A 164 9.01 26.58 -14.72
C ALA A 164 7.94 25.47 -14.77
N LYS A 165 8.22 24.36 -15.48
CA LYS A 165 7.29 23.24 -15.65
C LYS A 165 7.11 22.41 -14.38
N LEU A 166 8.17 22.15 -13.61
CA LEU A 166 7.99 21.52 -12.30
C LEU A 166 7.38 22.49 -11.29
N GLY A 167 7.67 23.79 -11.41
CA GLY A 167 7.05 24.86 -10.62
C GLY A 167 5.52 24.90 -10.74
N VAL A 168 4.95 24.69 -11.93
CA VAL A 168 3.49 24.64 -12.08
C VAL A 168 2.87 23.41 -11.39
N HIS A 169 3.58 22.29 -11.33
CA HIS A 169 3.14 21.12 -10.56
C HIS A 169 3.19 21.40 -9.06
N GLY A 170 4.25 22.06 -8.57
CA GLY A 170 4.34 22.52 -7.18
C GLY A 170 3.17 23.45 -6.80
N MET A 171 2.80 24.38 -7.68
CA MET A 171 1.61 25.22 -7.50
C MET A 171 0.32 24.41 -7.49
N ALA A 172 0.18 23.42 -8.39
CA ALA A 172 -1.00 22.55 -8.46
C ALA A 172 -1.24 21.79 -7.15
N ASN A 173 -0.18 21.31 -6.50
CA ASN A 173 -0.26 20.57 -5.23
C ASN A 173 -0.94 21.40 -4.13
N THR A 174 -0.58 22.68 -4.00
CA THR A 174 -1.20 23.59 -3.03
C THR A 174 -2.65 23.91 -3.40
N LEU A 175 -2.92 24.24 -4.67
CA LEU A 175 -4.26 24.59 -5.12
C LEU A 175 -5.25 23.42 -4.98
N ALA A 176 -4.80 22.17 -5.18
CA ALA A 176 -5.63 20.99 -4.96
C ALA A 176 -6.11 20.86 -3.50
N ILE A 177 -5.27 21.29 -2.54
CA ILE A 177 -5.60 21.30 -1.11
C ILE A 177 -6.59 22.44 -0.80
N GLU A 178 -6.29 23.66 -1.26
CA GLU A 178 -7.13 24.83 -1.01
C GLU A 178 -8.52 24.70 -1.65
N GLY A 179 -8.61 24.11 -2.84
CA GLY A 179 -9.83 23.95 -3.61
C GLY A 179 -10.77 22.86 -3.12
N LYS A 180 -10.28 21.93 -2.29
CA LYS A 180 -11.01 20.71 -1.90
C LYS A 180 -12.39 20.99 -1.30
N LYS A 181 -12.48 21.99 -0.41
CA LYS A 181 -13.76 22.35 0.27
C LYS A 181 -14.80 22.97 -0.65
N ASP A 182 -14.36 23.50 -1.80
CA ASP A 182 -15.19 24.21 -2.77
C ASP A 182 -15.42 23.39 -4.05
N ASN A 183 -15.10 22.09 -4.04
CA ASN A 183 -15.19 21.21 -5.23
C ASN A 183 -14.41 21.76 -6.44
N ILE A 184 -13.25 22.36 -6.15
CA ILE A 184 -12.27 22.78 -7.15
C ILE A 184 -11.17 21.72 -7.17
N LYS A 185 -11.03 21.02 -8.30
CA LYS A 185 -10.03 19.97 -8.50
C LYS A 185 -8.92 20.47 -9.41
N VAL A 186 -7.68 20.18 -9.05
CA VAL A 186 -6.51 20.64 -9.79
C VAL A 186 -5.62 19.46 -10.10
N ASN A 187 -5.39 19.17 -11.38
CA ASN A 187 -4.53 18.07 -11.81
C ASN A 187 -3.44 18.59 -12.75
N THR A 188 -2.35 17.84 -12.86
CA THR A 188 -1.21 18.16 -13.71
C THR A 188 -1.05 17.09 -14.78
N VAL A 189 -0.81 17.51 -16.03
CA VAL A 189 -0.51 16.60 -17.14
C VAL A 189 0.85 16.94 -17.75
N ALA A 190 1.61 15.90 -18.10
CA ALA A 190 2.88 15.92 -18.81
C ALA A 190 2.65 15.28 -20.19
N PRO A 191 2.23 16.06 -21.19
CA PRO A 191 1.88 15.51 -22.48
C PRO A 191 3.11 15.23 -23.35
N MET A 192 3.01 14.18 -24.16
CA MET A 192 3.92 13.84 -25.25
C MET A 192 3.12 13.80 -26.54
N ALA A 193 3.27 14.83 -27.37
CA ALA A 193 2.60 14.93 -28.66
C ALA A 193 3.50 15.60 -29.70
N GLY A 194 3.38 15.13 -30.93
CA GLY A 194 3.96 15.74 -32.12
C GLY A 194 3.43 17.16 -32.31
N SER A 195 4.33 18.13 -32.27
CA SER A 195 4.06 19.52 -32.57
C SER A 195 5.31 20.17 -33.15
N ARG A 196 5.18 21.40 -33.65
CA ARG A 196 6.33 22.21 -34.07
C ARG A 196 7.42 22.33 -32.98
N MET A 197 7.03 22.17 -31.72
CA MET A 197 7.93 22.20 -30.57
C MET A 197 8.77 20.92 -30.42
N THR A 198 8.23 19.76 -30.81
CA THR A 198 8.91 18.45 -30.68
C THR A 198 9.61 18.01 -31.96
N GLU A 199 9.32 18.64 -33.10
CA GLU A 199 10.02 18.42 -34.39
C GLU A 199 11.54 18.62 -34.31
N THR A 200 12.02 19.44 -33.36
CA THR A 200 13.45 19.69 -33.17
C THR A 200 14.18 18.54 -32.49
N VAL A 201 13.46 17.60 -31.87
CA VAL A 201 14.02 16.55 -31.00
C VAL A 201 13.54 15.13 -31.34
N MET A 202 12.61 14.97 -32.28
CA MET A 202 12.03 13.67 -32.66
C MET A 202 12.11 13.41 -34.18
N PRO A 203 12.27 12.14 -34.60
CA PRO A 203 12.13 11.75 -36.00
C PRO A 203 10.74 12.08 -36.58
N PRO A 204 10.62 12.44 -37.88
CA PRO A 204 9.36 12.84 -38.49
C PRO A 204 8.22 11.80 -38.42
N ASP A 205 8.55 10.52 -38.54
CA ASP A 205 7.62 9.38 -38.43
C ASP A 205 7.04 9.23 -37.01
N VAL A 206 7.86 9.49 -35.99
CA VAL A 206 7.43 9.51 -34.60
C VAL A 206 6.53 10.72 -34.31
N VAL A 207 6.88 11.90 -34.83
CA VAL A 207 6.06 13.12 -34.71
C VAL A 207 4.68 12.91 -35.33
N GLN A 208 4.59 12.28 -36.50
CA GLN A 208 3.33 11.97 -37.17
C GLN A 208 2.45 10.97 -36.40
N THR A 209 3.08 10.07 -35.65
CA THR A 209 2.38 9.03 -34.88
C THR A 209 1.88 9.57 -33.53
N LEU A 210 2.59 10.53 -32.93
CA LEU A 210 2.23 11.17 -31.66
C LEU A 210 1.15 12.25 -31.83
N LYS A 211 0.00 11.86 -32.34
CA LYS A 211 -1.16 12.71 -32.55
C LYS A 211 -1.63 13.41 -31.25
N PRO A 212 -1.76 14.75 -31.22
CA PRO A 212 -2.24 15.46 -30.03
C PRO A 212 -3.65 15.04 -29.58
N GLU A 213 -4.45 14.47 -30.49
CA GLU A 213 -5.76 13.89 -30.22
C GLU A 213 -5.72 12.74 -29.20
N TYR A 214 -4.57 12.11 -28.98
CA TYR A 214 -4.40 11.06 -27.96
C TYR A 214 -4.25 11.63 -26.54
N VAL A 215 -4.05 12.93 -26.39
CA VAL A 215 -3.92 13.60 -25.08
C VAL A 215 -5.26 14.16 -24.61
N ALA A 216 -6.07 14.69 -25.53
CA ALA A 216 -7.35 15.35 -25.23
C ALA A 216 -8.33 14.53 -24.37
N PRO A 217 -8.48 13.19 -24.55
CA PRO A 217 -9.40 12.39 -23.75
C PRO A 217 -9.09 12.41 -22.24
N LEU A 218 -7.81 12.42 -21.86
CA LEU A 218 -7.42 12.48 -20.45
C LEU A 218 -7.83 13.82 -19.83
N VAL A 219 -7.54 14.92 -20.52
CA VAL A 219 -7.89 16.27 -20.06
C VAL A 219 -9.41 16.43 -19.93
N LEU A 220 -10.17 15.92 -20.90
CA LEU A 220 -11.63 15.86 -20.83
C LEU A 220 -12.12 15.07 -19.61
N TYR A 221 -11.54 13.90 -19.34
CA TYR A 221 -11.93 13.09 -18.19
C TYR A 221 -11.59 13.77 -16.85
N LEU A 222 -10.36 14.30 -16.70
CA LEU A 222 -9.93 15.00 -15.49
C LEU A 222 -10.75 16.26 -15.18
N THR A 223 -11.42 16.81 -16.19
CA THR A 223 -12.28 17.99 -16.07
C THR A 223 -13.77 17.64 -16.06
N HIS A 224 -14.13 16.36 -16.05
CA HIS A 224 -15.52 15.92 -15.98
C HIS A 224 -16.05 15.94 -14.53
N ASP A 225 -17.38 16.05 -14.39
CA ASP A 225 -18.05 16.07 -13.08
C ASP A 225 -17.84 14.80 -12.29
N SER A 226 -17.88 13.66 -12.98
CA SER A 226 -17.71 12.33 -12.37
C SER A 226 -16.27 12.01 -11.96
N CYS A 227 -15.28 12.81 -12.37
CA CYS A 227 -13.89 12.53 -12.03
C CYS A 227 -13.58 13.04 -10.63
N GLU A 228 -13.21 12.13 -9.72
CA GLU A 228 -12.87 12.45 -8.33
C GLU A 228 -11.41 12.85 -8.12
N GLU A 229 -10.58 12.70 -9.15
CA GLU A 229 -9.13 12.91 -9.07
C GLU A 229 -8.76 14.38 -8.84
N SER A 230 -7.84 14.63 -7.91
CA SER A 230 -7.27 15.96 -7.62
C SER A 230 -5.89 15.83 -7.02
N GLY A 231 -5.00 16.79 -7.30
CA GLY A 231 -3.61 16.81 -6.83
C GLY A 231 -2.71 15.79 -7.54
N SER A 232 -3.15 15.23 -8.67
CA SER A 232 -2.44 14.15 -9.36
C SER A 232 -1.62 14.63 -10.55
N LEU A 233 -0.59 13.85 -10.87
CA LEU A 233 0.30 14.04 -12.00
C LEU A 233 0.18 12.87 -12.97
N PHE A 234 -0.03 13.15 -14.24
CA PHE A 234 -0.14 12.14 -15.30
C PHE A 234 0.83 12.41 -16.45
N GLU A 235 1.48 11.37 -16.94
CA GLU A 235 2.09 11.36 -18.27
C GLU A 235 1.11 10.79 -19.28
N VAL A 236 1.12 11.34 -20.50
CA VAL A 236 0.17 10.94 -21.55
C VAL A 236 0.73 11.17 -22.95
N GLY A 237 0.61 10.18 -23.82
CA GLY A 237 1.04 10.27 -25.22
C GLY A 237 0.94 8.94 -25.95
N GLY A 238 0.77 8.96 -27.27
CA GLY A 238 0.71 7.74 -28.09
C GLY A 238 -0.43 6.78 -27.73
N GLY A 239 -1.47 7.25 -27.02
CA GLY A 239 -2.57 6.43 -26.52
C GLY A 239 -2.34 5.80 -25.13
N TRP A 240 -1.16 5.99 -24.54
CA TRP A 240 -0.84 5.55 -23.18
C TRP A 240 -1.03 6.67 -22.16
N ILE A 241 -1.44 6.30 -20.94
CA ILE A 241 -1.60 7.20 -19.78
C ILE A 241 -0.98 6.52 -18.55
N GLY A 242 -0.08 7.22 -17.86
CA GLY A 242 0.52 6.79 -16.60
C GLY A 242 0.33 7.83 -15.50
N LYS A 243 0.17 7.38 -14.25
CA LYS A 243 0.09 8.26 -13.07
C LYS A 243 1.42 8.23 -12.32
N LEU A 244 1.91 9.40 -11.94
CA LEU A 244 3.17 9.56 -11.20
C LEU A 244 2.87 9.98 -9.76
N ARG A 245 3.75 9.58 -8.84
CA ARG A 245 3.72 9.99 -7.43
C ARG A 245 5.14 9.96 -6.84
N TRP A 246 5.32 10.66 -5.73
CA TRP A 246 6.57 10.59 -4.97
C TRP A 246 6.69 9.27 -4.22
N GLU A 247 7.94 8.81 -4.14
CA GLU A 247 8.37 7.68 -3.33
C GLU A 247 9.52 8.15 -2.45
N ARG A 248 9.53 7.73 -1.18
CA ARG A 248 10.52 8.11 -0.19
C ARG A 248 11.02 6.87 0.53
N THR A 249 12.33 6.67 0.56
CA THR A 249 12.98 5.62 1.34
C THR A 249 12.56 5.69 2.82
N ILE A 250 12.71 4.58 3.54
CA ILE A 250 12.60 4.60 5.02
C ILE A 250 13.69 5.53 5.61
N GLY A 251 14.83 5.61 4.92
CA GLY A 251 15.96 6.44 5.31
C GLY A 251 16.76 5.84 6.47
N ALA A 252 17.68 6.63 7.02
CA ALA A 252 18.49 6.22 8.16
C ALA A 252 18.67 7.36 9.16
N THR A 253 18.73 7.00 10.44
CA THR A 253 19.10 7.95 11.50
C THR A 253 20.62 8.06 11.57
N CYS A 254 21.16 9.21 11.17
CA CYS A 254 22.60 9.45 11.05
C CYS A 254 23.18 10.25 12.24
N ARG A 255 22.42 10.48 13.31
CA ARG A 255 22.94 11.07 14.55
C ARG A 255 22.62 10.19 15.74
N THR A 256 23.48 10.27 16.75
CA THR A 256 23.20 9.73 18.08
C THR A 256 22.86 10.84 19.05
N LYS A 257 22.22 10.50 20.17
CA LYS A 257 21.96 11.45 21.25
C LYS A 257 23.26 12.08 21.74
N ASP A 258 23.23 13.38 22.04
CA ASP A 258 24.33 14.15 22.64
C ASP A 258 25.62 14.20 21.81
N LYS A 259 25.59 13.81 20.52
CA LYS A 259 26.70 13.98 19.58
C LYS A 259 26.26 14.77 18.34
N PRO A 260 27.10 15.68 17.83
CA PRO A 260 26.83 16.32 16.55
C PRO A 260 26.85 15.27 15.44
N MET A 261 25.97 15.44 14.45
CA MET A 261 25.97 14.64 13.23
C MET A 261 27.16 15.02 12.37
N THR A 262 27.92 14.04 11.88
CA THR A 262 29.09 14.26 11.03
C THR A 262 28.83 13.85 9.57
N PRO A 263 29.57 14.40 8.60
CA PRO A 263 29.52 13.90 7.22
C PRO A 263 29.89 12.42 7.09
N GLU A 264 30.78 11.92 7.95
CA GLU A 264 31.18 10.52 8.00
C GLU A 264 30.00 9.61 8.38
N ASP A 265 29.18 10.01 9.36
CA ASP A 265 27.97 9.26 9.75
C ASP A 265 26.97 9.14 8.58
N VAL A 266 26.86 10.17 7.75
CA VAL A 266 26.01 10.15 6.54
C VAL A 266 26.57 9.16 5.53
N ARG A 267 27.87 9.23 5.25
CA ARG A 267 28.54 8.33 4.29
C ARG A 267 28.40 6.87 4.72
N GLU A 268 28.59 6.57 5.99
CA GLU A 268 28.48 5.20 6.53
C GLU A 268 27.06 4.62 6.46
N ASN A 269 26.04 5.48 6.37
CA ASN A 269 24.64 5.06 6.24
C ASN A 269 24.06 5.31 4.84
N TRP A 270 24.88 5.70 3.86
CA TRP A 270 24.40 6.13 2.54
C TRP A 270 23.57 5.06 1.82
N ASP A 271 24.01 3.80 1.90
CA ASP A 271 23.28 2.67 1.31
C ASP A 271 21.87 2.54 1.90
N LYS A 272 21.70 2.77 3.21
CA LYS A 272 20.39 2.74 3.87
C LYS A 272 19.54 3.98 3.56
N ILE A 273 20.17 5.15 3.42
CA ILE A 273 19.49 6.39 3.06
C ILE A 273 18.86 6.27 1.66
N THR A 274 19.55 5.57 0.77
CA THR A 274 19.19 5.44 -0.66
C THR A 274 18.50 4.12 -1.01
N ASP A 275 18.17 3.27 -0.03
CA ASP A 275 17.44 2.01 -0.23
C ASP A 275 15.93 2.22 -0.36
N PHE A 276 15.39 1.85 -1.53
CA PHE A 276 13.97 1.97 -1.86
C PHE A 276 13.15 0.68 -1.63
N THR A 277 13.74 -0.40 -1.11
CA THR A 277 13.08 -1.72 -1.01
C THR A 277 11.73 -1.69 -0.29
N ASP A 278 11.62 -0.93 0.80
CA ASP A 278 10.39 -0.77 1.61
C ASP A 278 9.88 0.68 1.58
N ALA A 279 10.07 1.38 0.47
CA ALA A 279 9.77 2.81 0.39
C ALA A 279 8.28 3.13 0.62
N THR A 280 8.06 4.37 1.06
CA THR A 280 6.75 4.93 1.41
C THR A 280 6.30 5.94 0.36
N HIS A 281 4.99 6.21 0.29
CA HIS A 281 4.41 7.21 -0.61
C HIS A 281 3.77 8.35 0.19
N PRO A 282 4.58 9.26 0.76
CA PRO A 282 4.05 10.34 1.58
C PRO A 282 3.12 11.24 0.75
N THR A 283 1.93 11.51 1.29
CA THR A 283 0.87 12.25 0.59
C THR A 283 0.68 13.68 1.09
N THR A 284 1.22 14.00 2.27
CA THR A 284 1.09 15.32 2.90
C THR A 284 2.37 15.77 3.58
N SER A 285 2.54 17.09 3.73
CA SER A 285 3.63 17.66 4.53
C SER A 285 3.54 17.25 6.00
N THR A 286 2.32 17.13 6.55
CA THR A 286 2.09 16.69 7.93
C THR A 286 2.61 15.27 8.19
N GLU A 287 2.36 14.34 7.27
CA GLU A 287 2.89 12.96 7.34
C GLU A 287 4.43 12.96 7.33
N SER A 288 5.03 13.76 6.45
CA SER A 288 6.48 13.90 6.37
C SER A 288 7.09 14.46 7.67
N THR A 289 6.52 15.53 8.21
CA THR A 289 6.97 16.14 9.47
C THR A 289 6.76 15.23 10.66
N GLY A 290 5.62 14.52 10.72
CA GLY A 290 5.33 13.54 11.77
C GLY A 290 6.40 12.44 11.85
N HIS A 291 6.86 11.95 10.70
CA HIS A 291 7.97 10.99 10.63
C HIS A 291 9.26 11.56 11.23
N MET A 292 9.63 12.80 10.89
CA MET A 292 10.84 13.44 11.45
C MET A 292 10.74 13.62 12.98
N LEU A 293 9.58 14.03 13.49
CA LEU A 293 9.35 14.16 14.93
C LEU A 293 9.49 12.81 15.66
N ASN A 294 8.99 11.73 15.06
CA ASN A 294 9.15 10.38 15.61
C ASN A 294 10.64 9.96 15.67
N VAL A 295 11.41 10.28 14.63
CA VAL A 295 12.86 10.03 14.61
C VAL A 295 13.56 10.83 15.72
N ILE A 296 13.24 12.12 15.88
CA ILE A 296 13.80 12.96 16.96
C ILE A 296 13.49 12.34 18.33
N GLN A 297 12.23 11.98 18.58
CA GLN A 297 11.84 11.35 19.85
C GLN A 297 12.59 10.04 20.11
N THR A 298 12.83 9.24 19.06
CA THR A 298 13.61 8.00 19.14
C THR A 298 15.06 8.29 19.54
N ILE A 299 15.67 9.34 18.98
CA ILE A 299 17.04 9.75 19.31
C ILE A 299 17.13 10.30 20.74
N GLU A 300 16.20 11.17 21.14
CA GLU A 300 16.18 11.79 22.47
C GLU A 300 15.94 10.78 23.60
N LYS A 301 15.23 9.68 23.30
CA LYS A 301 15.10 8.53 24.20
C LYS A 301 16.40 7.71 24.33
N GLY A 302 17.47 8.08 23.60
CA GLY A 302 18.82 7.54 23.73
C GLY A 302 19.08 6.35 22.81
N GLY A 303 19.11 6.60 21.50
CA GLY A 303 19.42 5.60 20.45
C GLY A 303 20.42 4.53 20.90
N SER A 304 19.99 3.28 20.78
CA SER A 304 20.68 2.02 21.05
C SER A 304 22.21 2.07 21.08
N LYS A 305 22.79 2.29 22.26
CA LYS A 305 24.15 1.79 22.54
C LYS A 305 24.07 0.26 22.55
N LYS A 306 24.99 -0.39 21.82
CA LYS A 306 25.40 -1.78 22.08
C LYS A 306 25.64 -1.92 23.59
N GLN A 307 24.67 -2.45 24.31
CA GLN A 307 24.76 -2.72 25.74
C GLN A 307 24.42 -4.18 25.95
N ARG A 308 25.42 -4.91 26.44
CA ARG A 308 25.23 -6.10 27.27
C ARG A 308 24.07 -5.78 28.23
N SER A 309 22.96 -6.47 28.04
CA SER A 309 21.74 -6.22 28.76
C SER A 309 21.90 -6.62 30.22
N THR A 310 21.77 -5.66 31.12
CA THR A 310 21.26 -5.87 32.47
C THR A 310 20.09 -4.92 32.67
N SER A 311 18.86 -5.46 32.58
CA SER A 311 17.58 -5.11 33.28
C SER A 311 17.32 -3.65 33.68
N SER A 312 16.15 -3.00 33.57
CA SER A 312 14.75 -3.43 33.47
C SER A 312 13.85 -2.16 33.31
N ARG A 313 12.88 -2.13 32.40
CA ARG A 313 11.64 -1.34 32.53
C ARG A 313 10.48 -2.20 32.01
N GLY A 314 9.52 -2.46 32.90
CA GLY A 314 8.58 -3.58 32.82
C GLY A 314 7.32 -3.36 31.99
N ILE A 315 6.53 -4.43 31.91
CA ILE A 315 5.19 -4.50 31.33
C ILE A 315 4.19 -3.72 32.21
N ASP A 316 3.29 -2.96 31.61
CA ASP A 316 2.10 -2.36 32.25
C ASP A 316 0.83 -3.09 31.77
N PRO A 317 0.33 -4.10 32.52
CA PRO A 317 -0.81 -4.91 32.12
C PRO A 317 -2.12 -4.11 31.97
N ASP A 318 -2.32 -3.07 32.77
CA ASP A 318 -3.58 -2.32 32.81
C ASP A 318 -3.74 -1.44 31.55
N GLN A 319 -2.63 -1.02 30.95
CA GLN A 319 -2.64 -0.33 29.65
C GLN A 319 -2.75 -1.29 28.45
N ALA A 320 -2.26 -2.53 28.60
CA ALA A 320 -2.22 -3.50 27.50
C ALA A 320 -3.54 -4.26 27.30
N ILE A 321 -4.29 -4.54 28.38
CA ILE A 321 -5.53 -5.33 28.32
C ILE A 321 -6.65 -4.56 27.63
N ASN A 322 -7.46 -5.25 26.82
CA ASN A 322 -8.55 -4.71 25.99
C ASN A 322 -8.11 -3.82 24.83
N GLN A 323 -6.80 -3.67 24.59
CA GLN A 323 -6.33 -2.95 23.43
C GLN A 323 -6.72 -3.68 22.15
N LYS A 324 -7.41 -2.95 21.26
CA LYS A 324 -7.80 -3.44 19.93
C LYS A 324 -6.74 -3.06 18.91
N MET A 325 -6.30 -4.03 18.15
CA MET A 325 -5.34 -3.82 17.06
C MET A 325 -6.07 -3.25 15.83
N LYS A 326 -5.32 -2.55 14.99
CA LYS A 326 -5.84 -2.09 13.69
C LYS A 326 -6.29 -3.32 12.89
N PRO A 327 -7.48 -3.30 12.28
CA PRO A 327 -7.90 -4.40 11.41
C PRO A 327 -6.93 -4.60 10.25
N THR A 328 -6.51 -5.83 10.03
CA THR A 328 -5.65 -6.21 8.89
C THR A 328 -6.48 -6.99 7.89
N THR A 329 -6.31 -6.67 6.61
CA THR A 329 -6.95 -7.37 5.49
C THR A 329 -5.99 -8.40 4.90
N PHE A 330 -6.47 -9.61 4.63
CA PHE A 330 -5.73 -10.67 3.97
C PHE A 330 -6.50 -11.12 2.73
N THR A 331 -5.99 -10.76 1.56
CA THR A 331 -6.54 -11.19 0.26
C THR A 331 -5.79 -12.42 -0.21
N PHE A 332 -6.52 -13.45 -0.60
CA PHE A 332 -5.93 -14.70 -1.04
C PHE A 332 -6.76 -15.36 -2.15
N THR A 333 -6.08 -16.17 -2.94
CA THR A 333 -6.64 -16.96 -4.04
C THR A 333 -6.38 -18.44 -3.79
N ASN A 334 -6.80 -19.29 -4.73
CA ASN A 334 -6.46 -20.72 -4.71
C ASN A 334 -4.93 -20.94 -4.63
N LYS A 335 -4.11 -20.04 -5.17
CA LYS A 335 -2.64 -20.10 -5.10
C LYS A 335 -2.12 -20.15 -3.66
N GLU A 336 -2.58 -19.25 -2.79
CA GLU A 336 -2.14 -19.21 -1.39
C GLU A 336 -2.63 -20.42 -0.61
N VAL A 337 -3.83 -20.94 -0.92
CA VAL A 337 -4.37 -22.17 -0.33
C VAL A 337 -3.49 -23.37 -0.68
N ILE A 338 -3.17 -23.55 -1.96
CA ILE A 338 -2.35 -24.65 -2.46
C ILE A 338 -0.92 -24.53 -1.92
N LEU A 339 -0.36 -23.33 -1.90
CA LEU A 339 0.98 -23.07 -1.36
C LEU A 339 1.07 -23.44 0.13
N TYR A 340 0.04 -23.11 0.91
CA TYR A 340 -0.04 -23.54 2.30
C TYR A 340 -0.12 -25.06 2.44
N ALA A 341 -0.98 -25.71 1.64
CA ALA A 341 -1.12 -27.17 1.64
C ALA A 341 0.22 -27.87 1.38
N LEU A 342 0.95 -27.46 0.34
CA LEU A 342 2.31 -27.93 0.05
C LEU A 342 3.28 -27.64 1.22
N GLY A 343 3.19 -26.43 1.79
CA GLY A 343 3.99 -26.00 2.93
C GLY A 343 3.80 -26.85 4.19
N ILE A 344 2.68 -27.56 4.33
CA ILE A 344 2.43 -28.50 5.43
C ILE A 344 2.50 -29.97 5.00
N GLY A 345 3.09 -30.26 3.85
CA GLY A 345 3.46 -31.61 3.40
C GLY A 345 2.44 -32.34 2.52
N VAL A 346 1.37 -31.67 2.07
CA VAL A 346 0.42 -32.26 1.11
C VAL A 346 1.18 -32.58 -0.18
N SER A 347 1.03 -33.79 -0.68
CA SER A 347 1.74 -34.27 -1.86
C SER A 347 0.78 -34.94 -2.85
N THR A 348 1.09 -34.85 -4.14
CA THR A 348 0.37 -35.56 -5.21
C THR A 348 0.52 -37.07 -5.15
N GLN A 349 1.48 -37.58 -4.36
CA GLN A 349 1.66 -39.01 -4.11
C GLN A 349 0.64 -39.59 -3.10
N GLN A 350 -0.13 -38.74 -2.42
CA GLN A 350 -1.12 -39.18 -1.44
C GLN A 350 -2.49 -39.31 -2.11
N GLU A 351 -3.09 -40.49 -1.99
CA GLU A 351 -4.49 -40.72 -2.39
C GLU A 351 -5.42 -39.76 -1.64
N ASP A 352 -6.44 -39.23 -2.32
CA ASP A 352 -7.43 -38.25 -1.84
C ASP A 352 -6.91 -36.86 -1.44
N TYR A 353 -5.67 -36.48 -1.80
CA TYR A 353 -5.10 -35.16 -1.46
C TYR A 353 -5.18 -34.17 -2.61
N LEU A 354 -5.62 -34.60 -3.80
CA LEU A 354 -5.80 -33.73 -4.97
C LEU A 354 -6.76 -32.57 -4.68
N LYS A 355 -7.80 -32.80 -3.86
CA LYS A 355 -8.75 -31.79 -3.38
C LYS A 355 -8.14 -30.63 -2.58
N PHE A 356 -6.88 -30.73 -2.17
CA PHE A 356 -6.14 -29.65 -1.50
C PHE A 356 -5.12 -28.96 -2.42
N LEU A 357 -4.83 -29.54 -3.59
CA LEU A 357 -3.76 -29.09 -4.49
C LEU A 357 -4.24 -28.63 -5.86
N PHE A 358 -5.48 -28.94 -6.23
CA PHE A 358 -6.01 -28.64 -7.55
C PHE A 358 -7.34 -27.90 -7.47
N GLU A 359 -7.34 -26.65 -7.92
CA GLU A 359 -8.45 -25.71 -7.85
C GLU A 359 -9.65 -26.08 -8.73
N LEU A 360 -9.46 -26.94 -9.73
CA LEU A 360 -10.54 -27.47 -10.59
C LEU A 360 -11.06 -28.83 -10.11
N SER A 361 -10.57 -29.34 -8.98
CA SER A 361 -11.17 -30.52 -8.33
C SER A 361 -12.57 -30.18 -7.84
N ASP A 362 -13.55 -31.05 -8.09
CA ASP A 362 -14.95 -30.83 -7.66
C ASP A 362 -15.07 -30.61 -6.14
N ASP A 363 -14.19 -31.25 -5.36
CA ASP A 363 -14.13 -31.15 -3.89
C ASP A 363 -13.04 -30.17 -3.37
N PHE A 364 -12.57 -29.22 -4.18
CA PHE A 364 -11.48 -28.32 -3.77
C PHE A 364 -11.81 -27.58 -2.47
N CYS A 365 -10.99 -27.81 -1.44
CA CYS A 365 -11.23 -27.28 -0.10
C CYS A 365 -9.94 -26.86 0.62
N VAL A 366 -10.11 -26.07 1.68
CA VAL A 366 -8.99 -25.51 2.45
C VAL A 366 -8.76 -26.32 3.71
N ILE A 367 -7.51 -26.70 3.98
CA ILE A 367 -7.14 -27.37 5.23
C ILE A 367 -7.41 -26.40 6.40
N PRO A 368 -8.22 -26.79 7.41
CA PRO A 368 -8.63 -25.94 8.54
C PRO A 368 -7.50 -25.16 9.22
N SER A 369 -6.31 -25.76 9.33
CA SER A 369 -5.15 -25.13 9.94
C SER A 369 -4.68 -23.86 9.21
N PHE A 370 -5.10 -23.61 7.96
CA PHE A 370 -4.80 -22.38 7.21
C PHE A 370 -5.25 -21.10 7.92
N ALA A 371 -6.31 -21.18 8.74
CA ALA A 371 -6.87 -20.04 9.45
C ALA A 371 -5.89 -19.31 10.39
N VAL A 372 -4.79 -19.97 10.77
CA VAL A 372 -3.72 -19.36 11.57
C VAL A 372 -2.94 -18.32 10.77
N ILE A 373 -2.88 -18.41 9.44
CA ILE A 373 -2.15 -17.49 8.56
C ILE A 373 -2.74 -16.06 8.61
N PRO A 374 -4.03 -15.83 8.27
CA PRO A 374 -4.64 -14.51 8.42
C PRO A 374 -4.78 -14.07 9.89
N GLY A 375 -4.77 -15.02 10.84
CA GLY A 375 -4.73 -14.68 12.27
C GLY A 375 -3.37 -14.12 12.69
N PHE A 376 -2.30 -14.72 12.21
CA PHE A 376 -0.92 -14.35 12.51
C PHE A 376 -0.55 -13.00 11.89
N SER A 377 -1.03 -12.66 10.68
CA SER A 377 -0.75 -11.35 10.06
C SER A 377 -1.26 -10.18 10.90
N ALA A 378 -2.46 -10.29 11.48
CA ALA A 378 -3.02 -9.27 12.38
C ALA A 378 -2.25 -9.13 13.71
N MET A 379 -1.54 -10.18 14.11
CA MET A 379 -0.65 -10.14 15.27
C MET A 379 0.69 -9.49 14.92
N GLY A 380 1.22 -9.72 13.71
CA GLY A 380 2.48 -9.14 13.21
C GLY A 380 2.47 -7.61 13.18
N ASP A 381 1.49 -6.98 12.52
CA ASP A 381 1.35 -5.51 12.51
C ASP A 381 1.19 -4.93 13.91
N GLY A 382 0.51 -5.68 14.78
CA GLY A 382 0.19 -5.26 16.13
C GLY A 382 1.36 -5.33 17.12
N LEU A 383 2.13 -6.42 17.10
CA LEU A 383 3.27 -6.64 17.99
C LEU A 383 4.54 -5.92 17.52
N VAL A 384 4.72 -5.74 16.20
CA VAL A 384 5.85 -4.99 15.61
C VAL A 384 5.61 -3.47 15.70
N GLY A 385 4.35 -3.03 15.66
CA GLY A 385 3.97 -1.61 15.76
C GLY A 385 4.15 -0.96 17.14
N GLY A 386 4.60 -1.72 18.15
CA GLY A 386 4.74 -1.26 19.53
C GLY A 386 3.38 -1.14 20.21
N ILE A 387 3.05 -2.11 21.07
CA ILE A 387 1.83 -2.05 21.87
C ILE A 387 2.12 -1.18 23.10
N PRO A 388 1.38 -0.07 23.32
CA PRO A 388 1.43 0.68 24.58
C PRO A 388 1.40 -0.24 25.80
N GLY A 389 2.44 -0.17 26.63
CA GLY A 389 2.59 -1.03 27.82
C GLY A 389 3.37 -2.34 27.62
N LEU A 390 3.74 -2.72 26.38
CA LEU A 390 4.45 -3.98 26.08
C LEU A 390 5.63 -3.75 25.12
N ASN A 391 6.86 -3.75 25.65
CA ASN A 391 8.08 -3.85 24.84
C ASN A 391 8.50 -5.32 24.71
N VAL A 392 8.21 -5.92 23.56
CA VAL A 392 8.38 -7.35 23.31
C VAL A 392 9.58 -7.61 22.40
N ASP A 393 10.43 -8.56 22.79
CA ASP A 393 11.47 -9.13 21.93
C ASP A 393 10.85 -10.23 21.06
N PRO A 394 10.75 -10.04 19.73
CA PRO A 394 10.09 -10.98 18.83
C PRO A 394 10.80 -12.34 18.73
N THR A 395 12.06 -12.45 19.18
CA THR A 395 12.80 -13.74 19.18
C THR A 395 12.33 -14.74 20.23
N LYS A 396 11.49 -14.29 21.18
CA LYS A 396 11.13 -15.06 22.38
C LYS A 396 9.67 -15.48 22.45
N MET A 397 8.95 -15.38 21.33
CA MET A 397 7.50 -15.51 21.21
C MET A 397 7.05 -16.94 20.86
N LEU A 398 5.95 -17.39 21.49
CA LEU A 398 5.27 -18.66 21.19
C LEU A 398 3.80 -18.38 20.85
N ILE A 399 3.08 -19.27 20.15
CA ILE A 399 1.83 -18.91 19.47
C ILE A 399 0.83 -20.06 19.61
N HIS A 400 -0.48 -19.77 19.60
CA HIS A 400 -1.55 -20.76 19.69
C HIS A 400 -2.78 -20.34 18.85
N GLY A 401 -3.56 -21.24 18.24
CA GLY A 401 -4.77 -20.86 17.47
C GLY A 401 -5.89 -21.89 17.60
N GLU A 402 -7.13 -21.52 17.27
CA GLU A 402 -8.33 -22.39 17.25
C GLU A 402 -9.18 -22.07 15.99
N LEU A 403 -10.23 -22.85 15.67
CA LEU A 403 -11.09 -22.63 14.47
C LEU A 403 -12.58 -22.81 14.80
N TYR A 404 -13.49 -22.38 13.89
CA TYR A 404 -14.95 -22.56 14.02
C TYR A 404 -15.75 -22.86 12.73
N LYS A 405 -15.31 -22.50 11.50
CA LYS A 405 -16.06 -22.76 10.24
C LYS A 405 -15.16 -23.13 9.05
N PRO A 406 -15.71 -23.76 7.99
CA PRO A 406 -14.97 -24.01 6.74
C PRO A 406 -14.45 -22.72 6.12
N PHE A 407 -13.21 -22.75 5.65
CA PHE A 407 -12.57 -21.59 5.04
C PHE A 407 -12.95 -21.47 3.56
N PRO A 408 -13.20 -20.24 3.05
CA PRO A 408 -13.38 -20.05 1.62
C PRO A 408 -12.09 -20.36 0.85
N THR A 409 -12.21 -20.77 -0.41
CA THR A 409 -11.07 -21.11 -1.29
C THR A 409 -10.40 -19.90 -1.94
N SER A 410 -11.03 -18.73 -1.88
CA SER A 410 -10.49 -17.43 -2.27
C SER A 410 -11.31 -16.30 -1.64
N GLY A 411 -10.74 -15.09 -1.56
CA GLY A 411 -11.47 -13.87 -1.19
C GLY A 411 -10.65 -12.96 -0.28
N THR A 412 -11.31 -11.95 0.27
CA THR A 412 -10.70 -11.02 1.23
C THR A 412 -11.22 -11.27 2.64
N LEU A 413 -10.30 -11.46 3.59
CA LEU A 413 -10.60 -11.63 5.00
C LEU A 413 -10.16 -10.40 5.78
N THR A 414 -10.91 -10.05 6.81
CA THR A 414 -10.53 -9.02 7.77
C THR A 414 -10.31 -9.64 9.14
N SER A 415 -9.10 -9.49 9.68
CA SER A 415 -8.69 -9.98 10.99
C SER A 415 -8.69 -8.84 12.01
N ARG A 416 -9.21 -9.09 13.21
CA ARG A 416 -9.27 -8.13 14.32
C ARG A 416 -8.68 -8.74 15.58
N GLY A 417 -7.55 -8.22 16.01
CA GLY A 417 -6.85 -8.64 17.22
C GLY A 417 -7.25 -7.84 18.46
N THR A 418 -7.34 -8.49 19.62
CA THR A 418 -7.54 -7.85 20.94
C THR A 418 -6.69 -8.56 21.99
N ILE A 419 -5.95 -7.80 22.80
CA ILE A 419 -5.27 -8.37 23.97
C ILE A 419 -6.30 -8.64 25.06
N VAL A 420 -6.44 -9.91 25.45
CA VAL A 420 -7.44 -10.32 26.43
C VAL A 420 -6.88 -10.44 27.84
N ASP A 421 -5.58 -10.75 27.96
CA ASP A 421 -4.89 -10.82 29.26
C ASP A 421 -3.36 -10.77 29.12
N VAL A 422 -2.68 -10.43 30.22
CA VAL A 422 -1.21 -10.48 30.35
C VAL A 422 -0.84 -11.13 31.69
N LEU A 423 -0.17 -12.28 31.63
CA LEU A 423 0.15 -13.12 32.79
C LEU A 423 1.63 -13.06 33.16
N ASP A 424 1.92 -13.06 34.44
CA ASP A 424 3.28 -13.15 34.96
C ASP A 424 3.66 -14.61 35.23
N LYS A 425 4.71 -15.11 34.59
CA LYS A 425 5.25 -16.47 34.79
C LYS A 425 6.61 -16.47 35.50
N GLY A 426 7.01 -15.35 36.08
CA GLY A 426 8.26 -15.19 36.83
C GLY A 426 9.47 -15.02 35.92
N SER A 427 9.79 -16.02 35.09
CA SER A 427 10.90 -15.92 34.11
C SER A 427 10.52 -15.19 32.82
N GLY A 428 9.24 -14.83 32.65
CA GLY A 428 8.69 -14.18 31.47
C GLY A 428 7.23 -13.80 31.66
N ALA A 429 6.65 -13.14 30.65
CA ALA A 429 5.23 -12.82 30.59
C ALA A 429 4.51 -13.67 29.55
N VAL A 430 3.20 -13.88 29.69
CA VAL A 430 2.36 -14.46 28.65
C VAL A 430 1.31 -13.44 28.23
N ILE A 431 1.29 -13.05 26.96
CA ILE A 431 0.21 -12.26 26.37
C ILE A 431 -0.80 -13.23 25.77
N LEU A 432 -2.07 -13.04 26.13
CA LEU A 432 -3.19 -13.70 25.48
C LEU A 432 -3.85 -12.72 24.50
N MET A 433 -3.95 -13.12 23.24
CA MET A 433 -4.52 -12.30 22.18
C MET A 433 -5.58 -13.08 21.41
N ASP A 434 -6.78 -12.54 21.37
CA ASP A 434 -7.89 -13.06 20.58
C ASP A 434 -7.89 -12.40 19.21
N VAL A 435 -8.00 -13.18 18.14
CA VAL A 435 -8.10 -12.70 16.77
C VAL A 435 -9.35 -13.27 16.12
N GLU A 436 -10.28 -12.39 15.81
CA GLU A 436 -11.51 -12.72 15.08
C GLU A 436 -11.33 -12.45 13.59
N ILE A 437 -11.72 -13.40 12.75
CA ILE A 437 -11.59 -13.31 11.29
C ILE A 437 -12.97 -13.26 10.66
N PHE A 438 -13.19 -12.27 9.81
CA PHE A 438 -14.46 -11.99 9.13
C PHE A 438 -14.30 -12.07 7.62
N ASN A 439 -15.32 -12.57 6.92
CA ASN A 439 -15.41 -12.49 5.46
C ASN A 439 -15.91 -11.10 5.00
N GLU A 440 -16.00 -10.89 3.68
CA GLU A 440 -16.50 -9.64 3.08
C GLU A 440 -17.94 -9.29 3.48
N LYS A 441 -18.76 -10.31 3.81
CA LYS A 441 -20.12 -10.13 4.34
C LYS A 441 -20.16 -9.81 5.83
N LYS A 442 -19.00 -9.60 6.47
CA LYS A 442 -18.82 -9.35 7.91
C LYS A 442 -19.26 -10.51 8.80
N GLU A 443 -19.32 -11.72 8.25
CA GLU A 443 -19.61 -12.93 9.01
C GLU A 443 -18.31 -13.48 9.61
N LYS A 444 -18.35 -13.85 10.90
CA LYS A 444 -17.20 -14.49 11.57
C LYS A 444 -17.00 -15.89 11.02
N ILE A 445 -15.80 -16.15 10.48
CA ILE A 445 -15.39 -17.43 9.90
C ILE A 445 -14.39 -18.20 10.78
N ALA A 446 -13.56 -17.49 11.54
CA ALA A 446 -12.56 -18.12 12.40
C ALA A 446 -12.26 -17.25 13.63
N TYR A 447 -11.70 -17.91 14.65
CA TYR A 447 -11.27 -17.29 15.90
C TYR A 447 -9.99 -17.99 16.33
N ASN A 448 -8.89 -17.24 16.40
CA ASN A 448 -7.63 -17.73 16.94
C ASN A 448 -7.39 -17.10 18.31
N GLN A 449 -6.93 -17.88 19.28
CA GLN A 449 -6.41 -17.35 20.54
C GLN A 449 -4.92 -17.64 20.65
N PHE A 450 -4.10 -16.62 20.43
CA PHE A 450 -2.65 -16.67 20.53
C PHE A 450 -2.18 -16.51 21.97
N SER A 451 -1.27 -17.38 22.40
CA SER A 451 -0.63 -17.30 23.72
C SER A 451 0.87 -17.14 23.54
N THR A 452 1.35 -15.92 23.76
CA THR A 452 2.72 -15.48 23.53
C THR A 452 3.49 -15.39 24.82
N PHE A 453 4.40 -16.35 25.04
CA PHE A 453 5.41 -16.22 26.08
C PHE A 453 6.47 -15.20 25.66
N ILE A 454 6.97 -14.40 26.59
CA ILE A 454 8.04 -13.42 26.37
C ILE A 454 9.08 -13.62 27.46
N VAL A 455 10.21 -14.21 27.09
CA VAL A 455 11.29 -14.52 28.03
C VAL A 455 11.91 -13.22 28.57
N GLY A 456 12.03 -13.10 29.89
CA GLY A 456 12.65 -11.97 30.58
C GLY A 456 11.70 -10.84 30.96
N ALA A 457 10.43 -10.89 30.55
CA ALA A 457 9.44 -9.86 30.83
C ALA A 457 8.53 -10.17 32.04
N GLY A 458 8.91 -11.09 32.92
CA GLY A 458 8.17 -11.46 34.13
C GLY A 458 8.55 -10.63 35.37
N LYS A 459 8.04 -11.03 36.54
CA LYS A 459 8.24 -10.40 37.87
C LYS A 459 7.63 -9.00 38.03
N PHE A 460 6.56 -8.72 37.29
CA PHE A 460 5.76 -7.49 37.45
C PHE A 460 4.59 -7.65 38.43
N GLY A 461 4.44 -8.82 39.06
CA GLY A 461 3.44 -9.06 40.11
C GLY A 461 2.02 -9.29 39.59
N GLY A 462 1.87 -9.60 38.29
CA GLY A 462 0.59 -9.89 37.66
C GLY A 462 0.04 -11.29 37.98
N LYS A 463 -1.18 -11.57 37.51
CA LYS A 463 -1.83 -12.88 37.67
C LYS A 463 -1.02 -13.97 36.95
N ARG A 464 -0.95 -15.17 37.53
CA ARG A 464 -0.24 -16.33 36.93
C ARG A 464 -1.12 -17.16 36.00
N SER A 465 -2.43 -16.98 36.05
CA SER A 465 -3.43 -17.69 35.26
C SER A 465 -4.54 -16.73 34.84
N SER A 466 -5.22 -17.06 33.73
CA SER A 466 -6.38 -16.32 33.22
C SER A 466 -7.56 -17.26 33.07
N ASP A 467 -8.74 -16.84 33.50
CA ASP A 467 -10.00 -17.54 33.21
C ASP A 467 -10.41 -17.39 31.74
N LYS A 468 -9.78 -16.44 31.01
CA LYS A 468 -9.97 -16.23 29.56
C LYS A 468 -9.05 -17.14 28.73
N ALA A 469 -8.06 -17.78 29.34
CA ALA A 469 -7.18 -18.71 28.64
C ALA A 469 -7.91 -20.02 28.36
N ARG A 470 -7.92 -20.44 27.10
CA ARG A 470 -8.36 -21.79 26.75
C ARG A 470 -7.27 -22.78 27.12
N ASN A 471 -7.51 -23.58 28.15
CA ASN A 471 -6.52 -24.47 28.74
C ASN A 471 -6.28 -25.72 27.88
N THR A 472 -5.06 -26.24 27.98
CA THR A 472 -4.61 -27.45 27.30
C THR A 472 -4.97 -28.67 28.14
N ALA A 473 -5.34 -29.78 27.50
CA ALA A 473 -5.61 -31.04 28.18
C ALA A 473 -4.47 -32.04 27.93
N ASN A 474 -4.16 -32.86 28.93
CA ASN A 474 -3.14 -33.91 28.82
C ASN A 474 -3.73 -35.12 28.08
N PRO A 475 -2.94 -35.81 27.24
CA PRO A 475 -3.39 -37.05 26.63
C PRO A 475 -3.58 -38.14 27.70
N PRO A 476 -4.40 -39.16 27.40
CA PRO A 476 -4.63 -40.28 28.30
C PRO A 476 -3.34 -41.03 28.66
N SER A 477 -3.23 -41.49 29.91
CA SER A 477 -2.09 -42.30 30.40
C SER A 477 -2.17 -43.76 29.92
N ARG A 478 -2.31 -43.98 28.61
CA ARG A 478 -2.32 -45.28 27.93
C ARG A 478 -1.60 -45.21 26.59
N ALA A 479 -1.38 -46.35 25.93
CA ALA A 479 -0.81 -46.39 24.58
C ALA A 479 -1.71 -45.64 23.56
N PRO A 480 -1.12 -44.98 22.54
CA PRO A 480 -1.88 -44.32 21.49
C PRO A 480 -2.70 -45.33 20.69
N ASP A 481 -3.88 -44.89 20.25
CA ASP A 481 -4.77 -45.69 19.39
C ASP A 481 -4.22 -45.78 17.96
N ALA A 482 -3.53 -44.72 17.52
CA ALA A 482 -2.89 -44.66 16.20
C ALA A 482 -1.66 -43.76 16.24
N SER A 483 -0.68 -44.05 15.39
CA SER A 483 0.51 -43.22 15.19
C SER A 483 0.81 -43.09 13.72
N MET A 484 1.16 -41.88 13.29
CA MET A 484 1.54 -41.57 11.91
C MET A 484 2.88 -40.84 11.87
N SER A 485 3.77 -41.24 10.96
CA SER A 485 5.07 -40.62 10.79
C SER A 485 5.25 -40.09 9.37
N GLU A 486 5.68 -38.83 9.24
CA GLU A 486 5.94 -38.19 7.95
C GLU A 486 7.26 -37.41 8.02
N LYS A 487 8.12 -37.60 7.01
CA LYS A 487 9.40 -36.91 6.92
C LYS A 487 9.21 -35.55 6.24
N THR A 488 9.65 -34.50 6.90
CA THR A 488 9.63 -33.15 6.33
C THR A 488 10.73 -33.00 5.28
N SER A 489 10.54 -32.12 4.28
CA SER A 489 11.62 -31.73 3.37
C SER A 489 12.70 -30.92 4.11
N ILE A 490 13.93 -30.94 3.59
CA ILE A 490 14.99 -30.02 4.06
C ILE A 490 14.62 -28.56 3.77
N ASP A 491 13.81 -28.32 2.73
CA ASP A 491 13.35 -26.99 2.34
C ASP A 491 11.97 -26.64 2.93
N GLN A 492 11.47 -27.43 3.89
CA GLN A 492 10.09 -27.29 4.38
C GLN A 492 9.82 -25.91 4.98
N ALA A 493 10.76 -25.36 5.74
CA ALA A 493 10.65 -24.02 6.32
C ALA A 493 10.70 -22.92 5.24
N ALA A 494 11.53 -23.12 4.20
CA ALA A 494 11.66 -22.20 3.07
C ALA A 494 10.38 -22.15 2.22
N LEU A 495 9.66 -23.27 2.12
CA LEU A 495 8.35 -23.33 1.47
C LEU A 495 7.25 -22.75 2.37
N TYR A 496 7.15 -23.19 3.62
CA TYR A 496 6.06 -22.80 4.53
C TYR A 496 6.02 -21.29 4.78
N ARG A 497 7.18 -20.62 4.92
CA ARG A 497 7.27 -19.16 5.13
C ARG A 497 6.60 -18.34 4.03
N LEU A 498 6.46 -18.89 2.82
CA LEU A 498 5.80 -18.20 1.71
C LEU A 498 4.30 -18.03 1.95
N SER A 499 3.71 -18.82 2.86
CA SER A 499 2.30 -18.74 3.26
C SER A 499 1.99 -17.52 4.13
N GLY A 500 2.98 -16.88 4.76
CA GLY A 500 2.75 -15.64 5.51
C GLY A 500 3.72 -15.33 6.65
N ASP A 501 4.43 -16.32 7.20
CA ASP A 501 5.41 -16.09 8.28
C ASP A 501 6.83 -15.98 7.72
N ARG A 502 7.26 -14.73 7.50
CA ARG A 502 8.56 -14.39 6.90
C ARG A 502 9.71 -14.26 7.90
N ASN A 503 9.51 -14.62 9.17
CA ASN A 503 10.52 -14.47 10.22
C ASN A 503 11.88 -15.09 9.81
N PRO A 504 13.00 -14.34 9.83
CA PRO A 504 14.31 -14.83 9.44
C PRO A 504 14.81 -16.03 10.25
N LEU A 505 14.31 -16.25 11.48
CA LEU A 505 14.62 -17.41 12.33
C LEU A 505 14.48 -18.76 11.61
N HIS A 506 13.61 -18.83 10.61
CA HIS A 506 13.28 -20.04 9.89
C HIS A 506 14.08 -20.25 8.59
N ILE A 507 14.99 -19.34 8.24
CA ILE A 507 15.77 -19.44 6.99
C ILE A 507 17.22 -18.94 7.09
N ASP A 508 17.50 -17.91 7.90
CA ASP A 508 18.83 -17.33 8.04
C ASP A 508 19.56 -17.93 9.27
N PRO A 509 20.68 -18.66 9.06
CA PRO A 509 21.48 -19.22 10.16
C PRO A 509 21.97 -18.17 11.16
N SER A 510 22.32 -16.96 10.71
CA SER A 510 22.83 -15.90 11.58
C SER A 510 21.75 -15.43 12.55
N PHE A 511 20.52 -15.29 12.05
CA PHE A 511 19.37 -14.89 12.85
C PHE A 511 18.87 -16.02 13.76
N ALA A 512 18.91 -17.27 13.29
CA ALA A 512 18.61 -18.44 14.11
C ALA A 512 19.55 -18.53 15.34
N ALA A 513 20.85 -18.29 15.12
CA ALA A 513 21.86 -18.26 16.19
C ALA A 513 21.58 -17.15 17.22
N MET A 514 21.14 -15.97 16.78
CA MET A 514 20.71 -14.89 17.68
C MET A 514 19.51 -15.29 18.55
N GLY A 515 18.60 -16.10 18.02
CA GLY A 515 17.46 -16.67 18.74
C GLY A 515 17.81 -17.86 19.66
N GLY A 516 19.09 -18.26 19.72
CA GLY A 516 19.57 -19.37 20.53
C GLY A 516 19.43 -20.76 19.88
N PHE A 517 19.31 -20.82 18.55
CA PHE A 517 19.25 -22.06 17.80
C PHE A 517 20.48 -22.25 16.90
N ASP A 518 21.08 -23.43 16.90
CA ASP A 518 22.27 -23.73 16.10
C ASP A 518 22.02 -23.72 14.59
N LYS A 519 20.75 -23.92 14.18
CA LYS A 519 20.30 -23.96 12.78
C LYS A 519 18.89 -23.37 12.67
N PRO A 520 18.49 -22.89 11.47
CA PRO A 520 17.11 -22.50 11.22
C PRO A 520 16.13 -23.63 11.56
N ILE A 521 15.10 -23.30 12.35
CA ILE A 521 14.10 -24.26 12.80
C ILE A 521 12.86 -24.19 11.91
N LEU A 522 12.11 -25.28 11.83
CA LEU A 522 10.80 -25.32 11.21
C LEU A 522 9.79 -24.52 12.04
N HIS A 523 8.88 -23.82 11.39
CA HIS A 523 7.78 -23.11 12.06
C HIS A 523 6.97 -24.11 12.92
N GLY A 524 6.67 -23.75 14.16
CA GLY A 524 5.76 -24.55 15.00
C GLY A 524 4.41 -24.73 14.33
N LEU A 525 3.89 -23.67 13.70
CA LEU A 525 2.64 -23.69 12.92
C LEU A 525 2.70 -24.63 11.70
N CYS A 526 3.88 -24.90 11.13
CA CYS A 526 4.04 -25.92 10.10
C CYS A 526 3.86 -27.32 10.70
N SER A 527 4.52 -27.62 11.83
CA SER A 527 4.35 -28.90 12.55
C SER A 527 2.92 -29.12 13.03
N TYR A 528 2.20 -28.03 13.37
CA TYR A 528 0.77 -28.03 13.64
C TYR A 528 -0.06 -28.44 12.41
N GLY A 529 0.26 -27.93 11.22
CA GLY A 529 -0.37 -28.34 9.96
C GLY A 529 -0.17 -29.83 9.67
N TYR A 530 1.03 -30.35 9.86
CA TYR A 530 1.33 -31.79 9.74
C TYR A 530 0.48 -32.63 10.72
N ALA A 531 0.48 -32.27 12.01
CA ALA A 531 -0.31 -32.99 13.00
C ALA A 531 -1.81 -32.93 12.72
N THR A 532 -2.31 -31.79 12.23
CA THR A 532 -3.71 -31.64 11.79
C THR A 532 -4.02 -32.62 10.66
N ARG A 533 -3.15 -32.71 9.63
CA ARG A 533 -3.31 -33.68 8.53
C ARG A 533 -3.30 -35.12 9.01
N HIS A 534 -2.41 -35.48 9.93
CA HIS A 534 -2.36 -36.85 10.47
C HIS A 534 -3.66 -37.24 11.19
N VAL A 535 -4.22 -36.33 12.00
CA VAL A 535 -5.51 -36.56 12.67
C VAL A 535 -6.65 -36.61 11.65
N MET A 536 -6.67 -35.71 10.68
CA MET A 536 -7.67 -35.70 9.60
C MET A 536 -7.70 -37.00 8.82
N LYS A 537 -6.52 -37.50 8.43
CA LYS A 537 -6.41 -38.74 7.67
C LYS A 537 -6.88 -39.94 8.50
N THR A 538 -6.54 -39.96 9.78
CA THR A 538 -6.79 -41.12 10.65
C THR A 538 -8.24 -41.20 11.15
N TYR A 539 -8.85 -40.06 11.48
CA TYR A 539 -10.14 -40.03 12.18
C TYR A 539 -11.24 -39.25 11.46
N CYS A 540 -10.92 -38.54 10.38
CA CYS A 540 -11.88 -37.70 9.67
C CYS A 540 -12.04 -38.06 8.19
N ASP A 541 -11.34 -39.07 7.67
CA ASP A 541 -11.33 -39.42 6.23
C ASP A 541 -10.96 -38.21 5.33
N ASN A 542 -10.09 -37.34 5.85
CA ASN A 542 -9.75 -36.04 5.24
C ASN A 542 -10.95 -35.11 4.97
N ASP A 543 -12.07 -35.29 5.67
CA ASP A 543 -13.20 -34.37 5.66
C ASP A 543 -12.91 -33.17 6.56
N VAL A 544 -12.70 -32.01 5.95
CA VAL A 544 -12.41 -30.75 6.64
C VAL A 544 -13.58 -30.25 7.51
N SER A 545 -14.81 -30.67 7.22
CA SER A 545 -16.01 -30.22 7.92
C SER A 545 -16.15 -30.81 9.32
N LYS A 546 -15.51 -31.97 9.55
CA LYS A 546 -15.46 -32.70 10.83
C LYS A 546 -14.54 -32.04 11.85
N ILE A 547 -13.66 -31.12 11.44
CA ILE A 547 -12.79 -30.38 12.37
C ILE A 547 -13.52 -29.15 12.88
N LYS A 548 -13.75 -29.08 14.19
CA LYS A 548 -14.29 -27.88 14.82
C LYS A 548 -13.22 -27.03 15.48
N ALA A 549 -12.38 -27.62 16.31
CA ALA A 549 -11.32 -26.90 17.00
C ALA A 549 -10.04 -27.73 17.07
N ILE A 550 -8.90 -27.05 17.03
CA ILE A 550 -7.59 -27.66 17.22
C ILE A 550 -6.87 -26.80 18.24
N LYS A 551 -6.30 -27.44 19.25
CA LYS A 551 -5.54 -26.82 20.32
C LYS A 551 -4.12 -27.38 20.20
N VAL A 552 -3.06 -26.54 20.19
CA VAL A 552 -1.66 -26.99 20.29
C VAL A 552 -0.72 -26.25 21.26
N ARG A 553 0.18 -26.93 21.97
CA ARG A 553 1.29 -26.30 22.71
C ARG A 553 2.57 -26.79 22.09
N PHE A 554 3.33 -25.83 21.60
CA PHE A 554 4.69 -26.07 21.13
C PHE A 554 5.60 -26.24 22.34
N ALA A 555 6.35 -27.34 22.34
CA ALA A 555 7.22 -27.74 23.43
C ALA A 555 8.70 -27.67 23.04
N LYS A 556 9.05 -28.08 21.82
CA LYS A 556 10.44 -28.13 21.34
C LYS A 556 10.55 -27.76 19.85
N PRO A 557 11.69 -27.19 19.42
CA PRO A 557 11.93 -26.88 18.02
C PRO A 557 12.09 -28.16 17.18
N VAL A 558 11.72 -28.06 15.90
CA VAL A 558 11.92 -29.09 14.88
C VAL A 558 12.88 -28.54 13.83
N LEU A 559 13.79 -29.37 13.32
CA LEU A 559 14.63 -29.01 12.18
C LEU A 559 14.00 -29.51 10.88
N PRO A 560 14.00 -28.72 9.79
CA PRO A 560 13.62 -29.22 8.47
C PRO A 560 14.42 -30.47 8.09
N GLY A 561 13.78 -31.45 7.46
CA GLY A 561 14.36 -32.76 7.13
C GLY A 561 14.13 -33.85 8.17
N GLN A 562 13.67 -33.49 9.39
CA GLN A 562 13.34 -34.46 10.44
C GLN A 562 11.99 -35.14 10.21
N THR A 563 11.80 -36.30 10.84
CA THR A 563 10.55 -37.08 10.79
C THR A 563 9.65 -36.70 11.96
N LEU A 564 8.46 -36.23 11.64
CA LEU A 564 7.40 -35.91 12.60
C LEU A 564 6.54 -37.17 12.81
N GLN A 565 6.50 -37.68 14.04
CA GLN A 565 5.57 -38.73 14.44
C GLN A 565 4.44 -38.13 15.28
N THR A 566 3.18 -38.30 14.85
CA THR A 566 1.98 -37.90 15.59
C THR A 566 1.31 -39.12 16.18
N ASP A 567 1.41 -39.27 17.50
CA ASP A 567 0.65 -40.24 18.29
C ASP A 567 -0.72 -39.67 18.61
N MET A 568 -1.78 -40.46 18.53
CA MET A 568 -3.17 -40.02 18.64
C MET A 568 -4.00 -40.94 19.54
N TRP A 569 -4.86 -40.35 20.36
CA TRP A 569 -5.79 -41.04 21.26
C TRP A 569 -7.20 -40.49 21.07
N LYS A 570 -8.17 -41.34 20.78
CA LYS A 570 -9.57 -40.95 20.61
C LYS A 570 -10.35 -41.17 21.91
N GLU A 571 -11.02 -40.12 22.38
CA GLU A 571 -11.98 -40.15 23.48
C GLU A 571 -13.27 -39.46 23.04
N GLY A 572 -14.29 -40.24 22.67
CA GLY A 572 -15.54 -39.71 22.13
C GLY A 572 -15.30 -38.89 20.86
N SER A 573 -15.69 -37.62 20.91
CA SER A 573 -15.52 -36.64 19.83
C SER A 573 -14.17 -35.92 19.87
N ARG A 574 -13.30 -36.19 20.85
CA ARG A 574 -12.01 -35.55 21.01
C ARG A 574 -10.88 -36.50 20.62
N VAL A 575 -9.97 -36.07 19.76
CA VAL A 575 -8.74 -36.78 19.43
C VAL A 575 -7.57 -36.04 20.06
N PHE A 576 -7.03 -36.56 21.15
CA PHE A 576 -5.76 -36.10 21.69
C PHE A 576 -4.63 -36.51 20.76
N PHE A 577 -3.59 -35.69 20.63
CA PHE A 577 -2.41 -36.00 19.85
C PHE A 577 -1.13 -35.42 20.45
N GLN A 578 -0.01 -36.09 20.16
CA GLN A 578 1.34 -35.64 20.48
C GLN A 578 2.23 -35.82 19.25
N CYS A 579 2.84 -34.74 18.79
CA CYS A 579 3.84 -34.76 17.74
C CYS A 579 5.26 -34.81 18.33
N LYS A 580 6.10 -35.71 17.85
CA LYS A 580 7.44 -36.01 18.36
C LYS A 580 8.45 -36.11 17.22
N VAL A 581 9.72 -35.84 17.52
CA VAL A 581 10.90 -36.14 16.67
C VAL A 581 11.88 -36.92 17.54
N ASN A 582 12.36 -38.07 17.08
CA ASN A 582 13.33 -38.90 17.83
C ASN A 582 12.91 -39.16 19.29
N ASN A 583 11.62 -39.47 19.53
CA ASN A 583 11.00 -39.64 20.86
C ASN A 583 10.98 -38.39 21.77
N LEU A 584 11.38 -37.22 21.28
CA LEU A 584 11.24 -35.95 21.98
C LEU A 584 9.93 -35.27 21.60
N LEU A 585 9.17 -34.82 22.60
CA LEU A 585 7.90 -34.12 22.39
C LEU A 585 8.12 -32.74 21.76
N ASN A 586 7.59 -32.55 20.55
CA ASN A 586 7.61 -31.28 19.83
C ASN A 586 6.36 -30.45 20.09
N LEU A 587 5.21 -31.11 20.07
CA LEU A 587 3.90 -30.49 20.20
C LEU A 587 2.92 -31.48 20.85
N SER A 588 1.98 -31.05 21.68
CA SER A 588 0.89 -31.89 22.18
C SER A 588 -0.42 -31.11 22.26
N GLN A 589 -1.57 -31.79 22.04
CA GLN A 589 -2.91 -31.47 22.57
C GLN A 589 -4.06 -32.32 22.01
N TYR A 590 -5.13 -31.72 21.47
CA TYR A 590 -6.37 -32.36 21.08
C TYR A 590 -7.07 -31.62 19.94
N LEU A 591 -7.88 -32.37 19.19
CA LEU A 591 -8.75 -31.93 18.12
C LEU A 591 -10.18 -32.35 18.47
N ASP A 592 -11.15 -31.44 18.45
CA ASP A 592 -12.56 -31.72 18.73
C ASP A 592 -13.38 -31.84 17.43
N SER A 593 -14.19 -32.90 17.33
CA SER A 593 -15.15 -33.15 16.25
C SER A 593 -16.59 -32.76 16.58
N ASP A 594 -16.95 -32.55 17.86
CA ASP A 594 -18.26 -32.06 18.30
C ASP A 594 -18.19 -30.73 19.05
N LYS A 595 -19.34 -30.02 19.11
CA LYS A 595 -19.46 -28.68 19.72
C LYS A 595 -18.86 -28.63 21.13
N TYR A 596 -17.99 -27.65 21.35
CA TYR A 596 -17.61 -27.21 22.69
C TYR A 596 -18.85 -26.65 23.41
N HIS A 597 -19.51 -27.47 24.23
CA HIS A 597 -20.51 -26.99 25.18
C HIS A 597 -19.79 -26.43 26.41
N GLY A 598 -19.53 -25.12 26.39
CA GLY A 598 -18.89 -24.41 27.50
C GLY A 598 -19.45 -23.00 27.67
N TYR A 599 -20.52 -22.92 28.46
CA TYR A 599 -21.12 -21.78 29.15
C TYR A 599 -21.82 -20.68 28.31
N ASN A 600 -23.15 -20.77 28.35
CA ASN A 600 -24.06 -19.64 28.18
C ASN A 600 -23.63 -18.46 29.05
N ARG A 601 -23.74 -17.27 28.46
CA ARG A 601 -23.71 -15.98 29.16
C ARG A 601 -24.65 -16.02 30.38
N GLN A 602 -24.09 -15.78 31.56
CA GLN A 602 -24.70 -14.87 32.52
C GLN A 602 -23.85 -13.61 32.54
#